data_AF-L7UJN5-F1
#
_entry.id   AF-L7UJN5-F1
#
_cell.length_a   1.000
_cell.length_b   1.000
_cell.length_c   1.000
_cell.angle_alpha   90.00
_cell.angle_beta   90.00
_cell.angle_gamma   90.00
#
_symmetry.space_group_name_H-M   'P 1'
#
loop_
_entity.id
_entity.type
_entity.pdbx_description
1 polymer ?
#
loop_
_entity_poly.entity_id
_entity_poly.type
_entity_poly.pdbx_seq_one_letter_code
_entity_poly.pdbx_strand_id
1 'polypeptide(L)'
;MAAPPRRFGVFLAALLVTLLPACDDPKPSPPDAGPYVWDGTYEELEDRGEWLDPGRPLAPCTFDTRNATGSSCEDLARFDTSACSPAALAAVPLEGIYQSSLRTVRPLEDGGTRASATSIGFRLQDSAATSTMHDSPLLHQDTRGGRFIVTGRHPYDETMITTLVGCQTPAPHIITGCYARCRDNRLAASGTFEARRLARQHGEPESSGGMTLVAERPVSLGMPVDVYVTQGHAYVVSVLRPGRVGGLSVFDVANPRNPILRTTISLPGDSYWNGVWAKGHALYIASGDRGTLVYDISQPADPLFVRALTTGPENVTHTVLVDGDRLYSMSPMTGTFVYDLTTPLDPVLRTVISFPEEIGQDGPHDAFAYENRLYLSHASGRYIIADVSNLDEVRLLGQYDGRQWAHHNAVGTFAGKTLAFEAGEFTGSHLRVLDVTDPARIALIGEFRMRQVPSIHNLILRGHRLYIAWYHEGLRVLDVSNPTRPKQVAHYHTYREEDPHRGDSLFEGTIGIRVPGDGYIYVVDTSRGLLVFNEL
;
A
#
# COMPACT_ATOMS: atom_id res chain seq x y z
N MET A 1 22.67 44.45 -57.16
CA MET A 1 22.16 44.75 -58.51
C MET A 1 21.59 43.48 -59.11
N ALA A 2 20.36 43.56 -59.64
CA ALA A 2 19.71 42.69 -60.61
C ALA A 2 19.60 41.16 -60.35
N ALA A 3 18.38 40.71 -60.05
CA ALA A 3 17.82 39.48 -60.64
C ALA A 3 17.38 39.79 -62.10
N PRO A 4 16.77 38.89 -62.94
CA PRO A 4 16.33 37.47 -62.81
C PRO A 4 16.70 36.70 -64.14
N PRO A 5 15.89 35.87 -64.89
CA PRO A 5 14.66 35.07 -64.64
C PRO A 5 14.55 33.67 -65.37
N ARG A 6 13.63 32.84 -64.85
CA ARG A 6 12.50 32.10 -65.51
C ARG A 6 12.66 31.13 -66.72
N ARG A 7 12.20 29.89 -66.44
CA ARG A 7 10.99 29.16 -66.97
C ARG A 7 11.02 28.32 -68.28
N PHE A 8 10.12 27.32 -68.20
CA PHE A 8 9.33 26.58 -69.23
C PHE A 8 9.92 25.24 -69.71
N GLY A 9 9.17 24.12 -69.81
CA GLY A 9 7.76 23.84 -69.50
C GLY A 9 7.28 22.48 -70.07
N VAL A 10 6.05 22.09 -69.67
CA VAL A 10 5.01 21.30 -70.39
C VAL A 10 5.29 19.79 -70.63
N PHE A 11 4.65 18.86 -69.89
CA PHE A 11 3.29 18.27 -69.97
C PHE A 11 3.00 17.35 -71.18
N LEU A 12 2.74 16.06 -70.88
CA LEU A 12 1.82 15.21 -71.63
C LEU A 12 1.01 14.32 -70.65
N ALA A 13 -0.31 14.48 -70.71
CA ALA A 13 -1.36 13.68 -70.08
C ALA A 13 -1.73 12.51 -71.04
N ALA A 14 -2.42 11.42 -70.71
CA ALA A 14 -3.05 10.85 -69.52
C ALA A 14 -3.35 9.37 -69.87
N LEU A 15 -3.47 8.49 -68.87
CA LEU A 15 -4.54 7.50 -68.89
C LEU A 15 -4.92 7.15 -67.44
N LEU A 16 -6.20 7.39 -67.11
CA LEU A 16 -6.82 7.11 -65.83
C LEU A 16 -6.94 5.60 -65.60
N VAL A 17 -6.48 5.14 -64.43
CA VAL A 17 -7.12 4.04 -63.71
C VAL A 17 -7.46 4.56 -62.32
N THR A 18 -8.75 4.54 -62.02
CA THR A 18 -9.36 4.96 -60.76
C THR A 18 -9.08 3.94 -59.66
N LEU A 19 -8.28 4.33 -58.67
CA LEU A 19 -8.32 3.79 -57.30
C LEU A 19 -8.28 5.00 -56.35
N LEU A 20 -9.30 5.09 -55.49
CA LEU A 20 -9.51 6.18 -54.54
C LEU A 20 -8.42 6.23 -53.45
N PRO A 21 -8.23 7.39 -52.78
CA PRO A 21 -7.03 7.69 -52.01
C PRO A 21 -7.13 7.14 -50.59
N ALA A 22 -6.07 6.48 -50.11
CA ALA A 22 -5.81 6.42 -48.69
C ALA A 22 -4.97 7.66 -48.35
N CYS A 23 -5.62 8.68 -47.82
CA CYS A 23 -4.95 9.76 -47.12
C CYS A 23 -4.20 9.15 -45.93
N ASP A 24 -2.92 9.48 -45.78
CA ASP A 24 -2.22 9.32 -44.50
C ASP A 24 -2.91 10.22 -43.47
N ASP A 25 -3.72 9.62 -42.60
CA ASP A 25 -4.24 10.29 -41.43
C ASP A 25 -3.06 10.68 -40.52
N PRO A 26 -2.95 11.94 -40.07
CA PRO A 26 -2.05 12.27 -38.99
C PRO A 26 -2.48 11.42 -37.79
N LYS A 27 -1.57 10.58 -37.29
CA LYS A 27 -1.79 9.80 -36.06
C LYS A 27 -2.37 10.75 -35.00
N PRO A 28 -3.53 10.45 -34.40
CA PRO A 28 -4.03 11.26 -33.32
C PRO A 28 -3.01 11.20 -32.18
N SER A 29 -2.32 12.33 -31.96
CA SER A 29 -1.76 12.61 -30.64
C SER A 29 -2.93 12.48 -29.64
N PRO A 30 -2.75 11.81 -28.49
CA PRO A 30 -3.81 11.78 -27.48
C PRO A 30 -4.22 13.23 -27.22
N PRO A 31 -5.52 13.57 -27.30
CA PRO A 31 -5.94 14.93 -27.00
C PRO A 31 -5.48 15.24 -25.58
N ASP A 32 -4.75 16.34 -25.48
CA ASP A 32 -4.42 17.01 -24.23
C ASP A 32 -5.74 17.19 -23.47
N ALA A 33 -5.96 16.35 -22.47
CA ALA A 33 -7.20 16.31 -21.72
C ALA A 33 -7.22 17.57 -20.84
N GLY A 34 -7.70 18.67 -21.40
CA GLY A 34 -8.24 19.79 -20.64
C GLY A 34 -9.27 19.29 -19.62
N PRO A 35 -9.75 20.15 -18.70
CA PRO A 35 -10.47 19.71 -17.51
C PRO A 35 -11.83 19.13 -17.91
N TYR A 36 -11.87 17.82 -18.13
CA TYR A 36 -13.10 17.07 -18.10
C TYR A 36 -13.60 17.18 -16.66
N VAL A 37 -14.57 18.05 -16.45
CA VAL A 37 -15.31 18.09 -15.21
C VAL A 37 -16.36 17.01 -15.33
N TRP A 38 -16.20 15.95 -14.55
CA TRP A 38 -17.21 14.91 -14.43
C TRP A 38 -18.56 15.53 -14.06
N ASP A 39 -19.63 15.09 -14.71
CA ASP A 39 -20.98 15.64 -14.58
C ASP A 39 -21.80 14.97 -13.46
N GLY A 40 -21.17 14.05 -12.72
CA GLY A 40 -21.81 13.28 -11.65
C GLY A 40 -22.46 11.98 -12.11
N THR A 41 -22.44 11.64 -13.41
CA THR A 41 -23.04 10.41 -13.93
C THR A 41 -22.08 9.23 -13.87
N TYR A 42 -22.59 8.04 -13.51
CA TYR A 42 -21.80 6.81 -13.48
C TYR A 42 -22.70 5.58 -13.66
N GLU A 43 -22.05 4.47 -13.99
CA GLU A 43 -22.60 3.13 -13.85
C GLU A 43 -21.98 2.49 -12.60
N GLU A 44 -22.81 1.86 -11.77
CA GLU A 44 -22.31 1.14 -10.59
C GLU A 44 -21.51 -0.09 -11.03
N LEU A 45 -20.32 -0.24 -10.45
CA LEU A 45 -19.41 -1.34 -10.73
C LEU A 45 -19.63 -2.46 -9.71
N GLU A 46 -19.49 -3.70 -10.19
CA GLU A 46 -19.38 -4.86 -9.31
C GLU A 46 -18.01 -4.85 -8.61
N ASP A 47 -17.98 -4.89 -7.27
CA ASP A 47 -16.74 -5.12 -6.53
C ASP A 47 -16.35 -6.60 -6.58
N ARG A 48 -15.26 -6.88 -7.29
CA ARG A 48 -14.71 -8.22 -7.46
C ARG A 48 -13.62 -8.56 -6.42
N GLY A 49 -13.38 -7.67 -5.47
CA GLY A 49 -12.36 -7.81 -4.42
C GLY A 49 -10.94 -7.47 -4.90
N GLU A 50 -9.97 -7.68 -4.00
CA GLU A 50 -8.55 -7.40 -4.25
C GLU A 50 -7.90 -8.44 -5.17
N TRP A 51 -8.25 -9.71 -4.95
CA TRP A 51 -7.66 -10.84 -5.65
C TRP A 51 -8.67 -11.58 -6.51
N LEU A 52 -8.35 -11.74 -7.79
CA LEU A 52 -9.16 -12.47 -8.75
C LEU A 52 -8.60 -13.88 -8.95
N ASP A 53 -9.40 -14.90 -8.64
CA ASP A 53 -9.02 -16.29 -8.88
C ASP A 53 -8.92 -16.57 -10.40
N PRO A 54 -7.76 -17.03 -10.92
CA PRO A 54 -7.66 -17.43 -12.33
C PRO A 54 -8.47 -18.70 -12.69
N GLY A 55 -9.10 -19.36 -11.71
CA GLY A 55 -9.93 -20.54 -11.90
C GLY A 55 -9.15 -21.82 -12.26
N ARG A 56 -7.82 -21.76 -12.21
CA ARG A 56 -6.92 -22.87 -12.53
C ARG A 56 -5.65 -22.83 -11.67
N PRO A 57 -4.94 -23.97 -11.51
CA PRO A 57 -3.61 -23.97 -10.90
C PRO A 57 -2.64 -23.02 -11.61
N LEU A 58 -1.75 -22.40 -10.84
CA LEU A 58 -0.73 -21.47 -11.36
C LEU A 58 0.49 -22.19 -11.95
N ALA A 59 0.65 -23.48 -11.67
CA ALA A 59 1.72 -24.33 -12.15
C ALA A 59 1.23 -25.77 -12.36
N PRO A 60 1.90 -26.56 -13.22
CA PRO A 60 1.51 -27.95 -13.48
C PRO A 60 2.07 -28.96 -12.45
N CYS A 61 2.52 -28.51 -11.29
CA CYS A 61 2.99 -29.39 -10.22
C CYS A 61 1.96 -29.53 -9.09
N THR A 62 2.08 -30.61 -8.33
CA THR A 62 1.14 -30.94 -7.24
C THR A 62 1.89 -31.38 -5.99
N PHE A 63 1.20 -31.36 -4.85
CA PHE A 63 1.70 -31.87 -3.58
C PHE A 63 0.80 -33.03 -3.13
N ASP A 64 1.40 -34.18 -2.80
CA ASP A 64 0.66 -35.35 -2.31
C ASP A 64 0.22 -35.17 -0.86
N THR A 65 -1.07 -34.88 -0.69
CA THR A 65 -1.71 -34.65 0.61
C THR A 65 -2.06 -35.94 1.36
N ARG A 66 -1.94 -37.12 0.72
CA ARG A 66 -2.32 -38.39 1.34
C ARG A 66 -1.39 -38.72 2.49
N ASN A 67 -1.98 -39.01 3.65
CA ASN A 67 -1.25 -39.32 4.89
C ASN A 67 -0.15 -38.30 5.21
N ALA A 68 -0.36 -37.02 4.87
CA ALA A 68 0.60 -35.97 5.18
C ALA A 68 0.59 -35.70 6.70
N THR A 69 1.61 -36.22 7.40
CA THR A 69 1.86 -36.04 8.85
C THR A 69 3.18 -35.29 9.07
N GLY A 70 3.70 -35.23 10.30
CA GLY A 70 4.88 -34.40 10.65
C GLY A 70 6.05 -34.46 9.68
N SER A 71 6.65 -33.28 9.41
CA SER A 71 7.68 -33.00 8.39
C SER A 71 7.28 -33.19 6.91
N SER A 72 6.03 -33.55 6.58
CA SER A 72 5.61 -33.79 5.17
C SER A 72 5.77 -32.57 4.27
N CYS A 73 5.69 -31.34 4.79
CA CYS A 73 5.89 -30.14 3.97
C CYS A 73 7.37 -29.91 3.57
N GLU A 74 8.31 -30.57 4.24
CA GLU A 74 9.74 -30.55 3.93
C GLU A 74 10.15 -31.77 3.08
N ASP A 75 9.28 -32.79 2.99
CA ASP A 75 9.50 -34.00 2.19
C ASP A 75 9.31 -33.71 0.70
N LEU A 76 10.43 -33.44 0.03
CA LEU A 76 10.47 -33.10 -1.39
C LEU A 76 9.92 -34.20 -2.31
N ALA A 77 9.91 -35.47 -1.87
CA ALA A 77 9.38 -36.57 -2.67
C ALA A 77 7.86 -36.50 -2.86
N ARG A 78 7.16 -35.68 -2.05
CA ARG A 78 5.72 -35.45 -2.16
C ARG A 78 5.34 -34.42 -3.21
N PHE A 79 6.31 -33.68 -3.75
CA PHE A 79 6.08 -32.73 -4.82
C PHE A 79 6.24 -33.42 -6.18
N ASP A 80 5.13 -33.61 -6.89
CA ASP A 80 5.18 -34.08 -8.27
C ASP A 80 5.58 -32.92 -9.19
N THR A 81 6.85 -32.94 -9.60
CA THR A 81 7.46 -31.95 -10.49
C THR A 81 7.74 -32.53 -11.89
N SER A 82 7.13 -33.67 -12.24
CA SER A 82 7.38 -34.37 -13.52
C SER A 82 7.04 -33.53 -14.75
N ALA A 83 6.08 -32.61 -14.63
CA ALA A 83 5.67 -31.66 -15.67
C ALA A 83 6.43 -30.31 -15.61
N CYS A 84 7.41 -30.17 -14.73
CA CYS A 84 8.19 -28.94 -14.56
C CYS A 84 9.38 -28.86 -15.52
N SER A 85 9.93 -27.66 -15.68
CA SER A 85 11.06 -27.40 -16.58
C SER A 85 12.30 -27.01 -15.79
N PRO A 86 13.24 -27.95 -15.54
CA PRO A 86 14.51 -27.62 -14.91
C PRO A 86 15.32 -26.59 -15.69
N ALA A 87 15.23 -26.61 -17.03
CA ALA A 87 15.90 -25.64 -17.89
C ALA A 87 15.37 -24.21 -17.66
N ALA A 88 14.06 -24.06 -17.45
CA ALA A 88 13.45 -22.76 -17.13
C ALA A 88 13.92 -22.27 -15.74
N LEU A 89 13.92 -23.16 -14.75
CA LEU A 89 14.36 -22.82 -13.39
C LEU A 89 15.85 -22.47 -13.31
N ALA A 90 16.69 -23.03 -14.19
CA ALA A 90 18.11 -22.68 -14.27
C ALA A 90 18.36 -21.22 -14.69
N ALA A 91 17.36 -20.55 -15.29
CA ALA A 91 17.42 -19.14 -15.67
C ALA A 91 16.97 -18.18 -14.55
N VAL A 92 16.47 -18.71 -13.42
CA VAL A 92 16.05 -17.88 -12.27
C VAL A 92 17.27 -17.20 -11.67
N PRO A 93 17.24 -15.87 -11.47
CA PRO A 93 18.32 -15.17 -10.77
C PRO A 93 18.54 -15.75 -9.37
N LEU A 94 19.81 -16.01 -9.04
CA LEU A 94 20.20 -16.54 -7.72
C LEU A 94 20.04 -15.50 -6.60
N GLU A 95 19.83 -14.24 -6.95
CA GLU A 95 19.62 -13.13 -6.02
C GLU A 95 18.42 -12.28 -6.44
N GLY A 96 17.69 -11.77 -5.46
CA GLY A 96 16.58 -10.85 -5.65
C GLY A 96 15.49 -11.00 -4.60
N ILE A 97 14.59 -10.02 -4.54
CA ILE A 97 13.43 -10.02 -3.64
C ILE A 97 12.18 -10.35 -4.45
N TYR A 98 11.43 -11.34 -3.97
CA TYR A 98 10.25 -11.86 -4.63
C TYR A 98 9.06 -11.76 -3.69
N GLN A 99 7.92 -11.33 -4.24
CA GLN A 99 6.63 -11.46 -3.59
C GLN A 99 5.82 -12.51 -4.31
N SER A 100 5.21 -13.41 -3.55
CA SER A 100 4.44 -14.52 -4.09
C SER A 100 2.99 -14.48 -3.65
N SER A 101 2.10 -14.89 -4.55
CA SER A 101 0.69 -15.13 -4.30
C SER A 101 0.44 -16.63 -4.30
N LEU A 102 0.12 -17.18 -3.13
CA LEU A 102 -0.16 -18.60 -2.91
C LEU A 102 -1.66 -18.86 -3.07
N ARG A 103 -2.02 -19.54 -4.16
CA ARG A 103 -3.39 -19.98 -4.44
C ARG A 103 -3.69 -21.30 -3.74
N THR A 104 -4.68 -21.27 -2.86
CA THR A 104 -5.19 -22.44 -2.13
C THR A 104 -6.60 -22.73 -2.59
N VAL A 105 -6.94 -24.00 -2.83
CA VAL A 105 -8.33 -24.40 -3.08
C VAL A 105 -8.78 -25.34 -1.98
N ARG A 106 -9.87 -24.98 -1.32
CA ARG A 106 -10.48 -25.81 -0.26
C ARG A 106 -11.84 -26.33 -0.73
N PRO A 107 -12.15 -27.61 -0.50
CA PRO A 107 -13.51 -28.12 -0.71
C PRO A 107 -14.45 -27.47 0.31
N LEU A 108 -15.69 -27.23 -0.12
CA LEU A 108 -16.79 -26.76 0.71
C LEU A 108 -17.73 -27.92 1.05
N GLU A 109 -18.52 -27.77 2.12
CA GLU A 109 -19.48 -28.79 2.57
C GLU A 109 -20.58 -29.10 1.53
N ASP A 110 -20.90 -28.12 0.67
CA ASP A 110 -21.88 -28.24 -0.41
C ASP A 110 -21.34 -28.94 -1.67
N GLY A 111 -20.10 -29.45 -1.63
CA GLY A 111 -19.43 -30.07 -2.77
C GLY A 111 -18.78 -29.07 -3.72
N GLY A 112 -18.87 -27.76 -3.46
CA GLY A 112 -18.16 -26.71 -4.16
C GLY A 112 -16.70 -26.61 -3.76
N THR A 113 -16.01 -25.62 -4.33
CA THR A 113 -14.65 -25.25 -3.91
C THR A 113 -14.55 -23.76 -3.71
N ARG A 114 -13.70 -23.34 -2.76
CA ARG A 114 -13.36 -21.93 -2.55
C ARG A 114 -11.86 -21.76 -2.73
N ALA A 115 -11.48 -20.86 -3.63
CA ALA A 115 -10.10 -20.42 -3.78
C ALA A 115 -9.81 -19.23 -2.86
N SER A 116 -8.57 -19.15 -2.37
CA SER A 116 -8.05 -18.00 -1.65
C SER A 116 -6.58 -17.76 -1.99
N ALA A 117 -6.13 -16.53 -1.78
CA ALA A 117 -4.73 -16.14 -1.91
C ALA A 117 -4.14 -15.72 -0.57
N THR A 118 -2.85 -16.02 -0.37
CA THR A 118 -2.03 -15.44 0.70
C THR A 118 -0.70 -14.99 0.14
N SER A 119 -0.11 -13.91 0.66
CA SER A 119 1.23 -13.49 0.25
C SER A 119 2.32 -14.17 1.04
N ILE A 120 3.44 -14.43 0.37
CA ILE A 120 4.74 -14.69 1.02
C ILE A 120 5.81 -13.91 0.27
N GLY A 121 6.57 -13.13 1.01
CA GLY A 121 7.80 -12.55 0.52
C GLY A 121 9.01 -13.40 0.86
N PHE A 122 9.99 -13.43 -0.04
CA PHE A 122 11.28 -14.06 0.21
C PHE A 122 12.40 -13.32 -0.55
N ARG A 123 13.58 -13.30 0.06
CA ARG A 123 14.81 -12.77 -0.54
C ARG A 123 15.79 -13.91 -0.78
N LEU A 124 16.31 -13.99 -2.00
CA LEU A 124 17.38 -14.90 -2.36
C LEU A 124 18.73 -14.18 -2.31
N GLN A 125 19.70 -14.86 -1.70
CA GLN A 125 21.12 -14.53 -1.65
C GLN A 125 21.94 -15.82 -1.88
N ASP A 126 23.25 -15.74 -1.63
CA ASP A 126 24.22 -16.79 -1.85
C ASP A 126 23.97 -18.09 -1.07
N SER A 127 23.30 -18.02 0.10
CA SER A 127 23.03 -19.16 0.98
C SER A 127 21.70 -19.05 1.74
N ALA A 128 21.22 -20.15 2.32
CA ALA A 128 20.00 -20.14 3.13
C ALA A 128 20.12 -19.23 4.38
N ALA A 129 21.31 -19.08 4.95
CA ALA A 129 21.55 -18.27 6.14
C ALA A 129 21.48 -16.75 5.86
N THR A 130 21.71 -16.35 4.61
CA THR A 130 21.70 -14.95 4.15
C THR A 130 20.43 -14.61 3.37
N SER A 131 19.74 -15.62 2.84
CA SER A 131 18.39 -15.50 2.27
C SER A 131 17.33 -15.48 3.37
N THR A 132 16.16 -14.92 3.04
CA THR A 132 15.05 -14.79 3.98
C THR A 132 13.71 -15.21 3.38
N MET A 133 12.79 -15.57 4.26
CA MET A 133 11.35 -15.63 4.01
C MET A 133 10.66 -15.12 5.28
N HIS A 134 9.72 -14.19 5.13
CA HIS A 134 9.11 -13.47 6.26
C HIS A 134 10.16 -12.75 7.12
N ASP A 135 11.11 -12.09 6.46
CA ASP A 135 12.25 -11.38 7.07
C ASP A 135 13.11 -12.25 8.02
N SER A 136 12.98 -13.57 7.92
CA SER A 136 13.67 -14.54 8.76
C SER A 136 14.55 -15.46 7.90
N PRO A 137 15.73 -15.90 8.38
CA PRO A 137 16.61 -16.78 7.61
C PRO A 137 15.89 -18.04 7.10
N LEU A 138 16.20 -18.46 5.88
CA LEU A 138 15.64 -19.69 5.32
C LEU A 138 16.12 -20.92 6.11
N LEU A 139 15.23 -21.90 6.28
CA LEU A 139 15.58 -23.22 6.79
C LEU A 139 16.29 -24.05 5.72
N HIS A 140 15.89 -23.88 4.45
CA HIS A 140 16.46 -24.60 3.32
C HIS A 140 16.40 -23.76 2.04
N GLN A 141 17.45 -23.89 1.21
CA GLN A 141 17.53 -23.27 -0.11
C GLN A 141 18.28 -24.20 -1.08
N ASP A 142 17.63 -24.55 -2.19
CA ASP A 142 18.23 -25.22 -3.35
C ASP A 142 17.68 -24.59 -4.63
N THR A 143 18.35 -23.54 -5.09
CA THR A 143 17.96 -22.72 -6.26
C THR A 143 18.92 -22.86 -7.44
N ARG A 144 19.76 -23.90 -7.44
CA ARG A 144 20.81 -24.12 -8.45
C ARG A 144 20.52 -25.36 -9.29
N GLY A 145 21.14 -25.44 -10.47
CA GLY A 145 21.11 -26.63 -11.31
C GLY A 145 19.73 -26.99 -11.85
N GLY A 146 18.87 -25.99 -12.06
CA GLY A 146 17.49 -26.20 -12.53
C GLY A 146 16.51 -26.65 -11.45
N ARG A 147 16.88 -26.52 -10.17
CA ARG A 147 15.98 -26.72 -9.04
C ARG A 147 15.63 -25.37 -8.41
N PHE A 148 14.46 -25.31 -7.79
CA PHE A 148 14.03 -24.15 -7.03
C PHE A 148 13.24 -24.63 -5.82
N ILE A 149 13.87 -24.62 -4.66
CA ILE A 149 13.29 -25.06 -3.40
C ILE A 149 13.69 -24.04 -2.33
N VAL A 150 12.70 -23.44 -1.67
CA VAL A 150 12.94 -22.58 -0.51
C VAL A 150 11.97 -22.94 0.60
N THR A 151 12.50 -23.10 1.81
CA THR A 151 11.71 -23.41 3.00
C THR A 151 11.98 -22.36 4.06
N GLY A 152 10.92 -21.76 4.58
CA GLY A 152 10.96 -20.76 5.63
C GLY A 152 10.03 -21.08 6.79
N ARG A 153 10.23 -20.35 7.88
CA ARG A 153 9.42 -20.43 9.10
C ARG A 153 8.76 -19.08 9.36
N HIS A 154 7.52 -19.09 9.82
CA HIS A 154 6.84 -17.85 10.18
C HIS A 154 7.43 -17.29 11.49
N PRO A 155 7.75 -15.98 11.58
CA PRO A 155 8.45 -15.40 12.73
C PRO A 155 7.62 -15.40 14.01
N TYR A 156 6.29 -15.27 13.90
CA TYR A 156 5.38 -15.24 15.05
C TYR A 156 4.71 -16.58 15.35
N ASP A 157 4.92 -17.56 14.48
CA ASP A 157 4.39 -18.92 14.63
C ASP A 157 5.46 -19.91 14.22
N GLU A 158 6.35 -20.23 15.16
CA GLU A 158 7.51 -21.06 14.90
C GLU A 158 7.16 -22.48 14.45
N THR A 159 5.90 -22.92 14.64
CA THR A 159 5.43 -24.22 14.19
C THR A 159 4.91 -24.18 12.75
N MET A 160 4.77 -22.99 12.16
CA MET A 160 4.37 -22.78 10.78
C MET A 160 5.58 -22.78 9.84
N ILE A 161 5.68 -23.82 9.02
CA ILE A 161 6.72 -24.01 8.00
C ILE A 161 6.06 -23.95 6.62
N THR A 162 6.64 -23.18 5.69
CA THR A 162 6.22 -23.15 4.29
C THR A 162 7.38 -23.56 3.38
N THR A 163 7.13 -24.50 2.48
CA THR A 163 8.05 -24.89 1.40
C THR A 163 7.45 -24.49 0.06
N LEU A 164 8.24 -23.78 -0.75
CA LEU A 164 7.92 -23.45 -2.15
C LEU A 164 8.82 -24.29 -3.06
N VAL A 165 8.21 -25.02 -4.00
CA VAL A 165 8.90 -25.77 -5.06
C VAL A 165 8.54 -25.17 -6.41
N GLY A 166 9.53 -24.58 -7.07
CA GLY A 166 9.36 -23.95 -8.38
C GLY A 166 9.21 -24.99 -9.49
N CYS A 167 8.50 -24.61 -10.56
CA CYS A 167 8.15 -25.49 -11.66
C CYS A 167 8.41 -24.88 -13.04
N GLN A 168 8.02 -23.61 -13.24
CA GLN A 168 8.16 -22.90 -14.52
C GLN A 168 8.55 -21.44 -14.31
N THR A 169 9.04 -20.80 -15.38
CA THR A 169 9.25 -19.36 -15.46
C THR A 169 8.49 -18.80 -16.67
N PRO A 170 7.17 -18.50 -16.55
CA PRO A 170 6.35 -18.13 -17.69
C PRO A 170 6.75 -16.80 -18.33
N ALA A 171 7.47 -15.95 -17.60
CA ALA A 171 8.08 -14.72 -18.08
C ALA A 171 9.37 -14.44 -17.28
N PRO A 172 10.25 -13.53 -17.75
CA PRO A 172 11.36 -13.04 -16.93
C PRO A 172 10.86 -12.58 -15.56
N HIS A 173 11.57 -12.93 -14.51
CA HIS A 173 11.27 -12.55 -13.12
C HIS A 173 9.97 -13.14 -12.53
N ILE A 174 9.30 -14.07 -13.21
CA ILE A 174 8.15 -14.80 -12.69
C ILE A 174 8.53 -16.26 -12.50
N ILE A 175 8.24 -16.80 -11.32
CA ILE A 175 8.40 -18.21 -10.96
C ILE A 175 7.03 -18.74 -10.59
N THR A 176 6.57 -19.82 -11.21
CA THR A 176 5.37 -20.52 -10.76
C THR A 176 5.73 -21.90 -10.23
N GLY A 177 4.99 -22.37 -9.25
CA GLY A 177 5.26 -23.65 -8.61
C GLY A 177 4.14 -24.11 -7.69
N CYS A 178 4.47 -25.06 -6.82
CA CYS A 178 3.58 -25.65 -5.84
C CYS A 178 4.16 -25.43 -4.45
N TYR A 179 3.28 -25.37 -3.46
CA TYR A 179 3.69 -25.14 -2.10
C TYR A 179 2.97 -26.09 -1.14
N ALA A 180 3.60 -26.32 0.00
CA ALA A 180 2.99 -26.95 1.16
C ALA A 180 3.31 -26.12 2.41
N ARG A 181 2.30 -25.94 3.26
CA ARG A 181 2.40 -25.26 4.54
C ARG A 181 1.94 -26.17 5.65
N CYS A 182 2.79 -26.37 6.64
CA CYS A 182 2.51 -27.16 7.83
C CYS A 182 2.43 -26.24 9.05
N ARG A 183 1.54 -26.56 9.99
CA ARG A 183 1.47 -25.95 11.33
C ARG A 183 1.41 -27.07 12.36
N ASP A 184 2.16 -26.97 13.44
CA ASP A 184 2.25 -28.02 14.46
C ASP A 184 2.48 -29.42 13.86
N ASN A 185 3.38 -29.51 12.87
CA ASN A 185 3.69 -30.75 12.15
C ASN A 185 2.48 -31.40 11.44
N ARG A 186 1.47 -30.62 11.04
CA ARG A 186 0.33 -31.08 10.24
C ARG A 186 0.14 -30.20 9.01
N LEU A 187 -0.27 -30.79 7.90
CA LEU A 187 -0.57 -30.04 6.69
C LEU A 187 -1.73 -29.06 6.96
N ALA A 188 -1.45 -27.77 6.84
CA ALA A 188 -2.41 -26.69 7.04
C ALA A 188 -2.96 -26.17 5.70
N ALA A 189 -2.11 -26.12 4.67
CA ALA A 189 -2.51 -25.74 3.31
C ALA A 189 -1.52 -26.29 2.28
N SER A 190 -1.99 -26.48 1.05
CA SER A 190 -1.15 -26.73 -0.12
C SER A 190 -1.84 -26.18 -1.36
N GLY A 191 -1.08 -25.95 -2.42
CA GLY A 191 -1.60 -25.42 -3.66
C GLY A 191 -0.50 -25.00 -4.61
N THR A 192 -0.78 -23.99 -5.43
CA THR A 192 0.17 -23.44 -6.40
C THR A 192 0.47 -21.98 -6.10
N PHE A 193 1.66 -21.51 -6.45
CA PHE A 193 2.05 -20.12 -6.27
C PHE A 193 2.55 -19.51 -7.58
N GLU A 194 2.49 -18.18 -7.63
CA GLU A 194 3.25 -17.35 -8.55
C GLU A 194 4.07 -16.37 -7.71
N ALA A 195 5.39 -16.34 -7.92
CA ALA A 195 6.31 -15.40 -7.31
C ALA A 195 6.84 -14.45 -8.38
N ARG A 196 6.82 -13.15 -8.07
CA ARG A 196 7.30 -12.08 -8.95
C ARG A 196 8.44 -11.36 -8.27
N ARG A 197 9.56 -11.19 -8.97
CA ARG A 197 10.60 -10.27 -8.51
C ARG A 197 10.05 -8.84 -8.55
N LEU A 198 10.31 -8.08 -7.50
CA LEU A 198 9.81 -6.71 -7.36
C LEU A 198 10.65 -5.66 -8.10
N ALA A 199 11.56 -6.10 -8.96
CA ALA A 199 12.30 -5.23 -9.86
C ALA A 199 11.36 -4.25 -10.58
N ARG A 200 11.91 -3.05 -10.85
CA ARG A 200 11.20 -1.98 -11.53
C ARG A 200 10.57 -2.47 -12.83
N GLN A 201 9.35 -2.02 -13.10
CA GLN A 201 8.62 -2.41 -14.32
C GLN A 201 9.44 -2.10 -15.57
N HIS A 202 9.57 -3.08 -16.44
CA HIS A 202 10.30 -2.90 -17.69
C HIS A 202 9.60 -1.85 -18.57
N GLY A 203 10.29 -0.76 -18.87
CA GLY A 203 9.78 0.30 -19.75
C GLY A 203 9.14 1.51 -19.05
N GLU A 204 8.95 1.50 -17.73
CA GLU A 204 8.50 2.69 -16.99
C GLU A 204 9.71 3.49 -16.49
N PRO A 205 9.83 4.81 -16.79
CA PRO A 205 10.92 5.65 -16.28
C PRO A 205 10.89 5.75 -14.74
N GLU A 206 11.99 6.14 -14.10
CA GLU A 206 12.07 6.20 -12.61
C GLU A 206 11.02 7.18 -12.09
N SER A 207 10.85 8.26 -12.85
CA SER A 207 9.86 9.28 -12.60
C SER A 207 9.17 9.71 -13.88
N SER A 208 7.96 10.25 -13.74
CA SER A 208 7.17 10.84 -14.83
C SER A 208 6.39 12.07 -14.35
N GLY A 209 5.75 12.77 -15.30
CA GLY A 209 4.84 13.87 -14.99
C GLY A 209 5.50 15.10 -14.36
N GLY A 210 6.82 15.26 -14.50
CA GLY A 210 7.57 16.37 -13.89
C GLY A 210 7.89 16.19 -12.41
N MET A 211 7.63 15.01 -11.85
CA MET A 211 7.99 14.67 -10.48
C MET A 211 9.52 14.56 -10.36
N THR A 212 10.08 15.10 -9.29
CA THR A 212 11.53 15.07 -9.01
C THR A 212 11.78 14.88 -7.52
N LEU A 213 12.72 14.00 -7.18
CA LEU A 213 13.24 13.87 -5.82
C LEU A 213 14.12 15.08 -5.52
N VAL A 214 13.71 15.92 -4.56
CA VAL A 214 14.43 17.14 -4.19
C VAL A 214 15.34 16.95 -2.98
N ALA A 215 15.02 16.00 -2.09
CA ALA A 215 15.86 15.62 -0.97
C ALA A 215 15.57 14.20 -0.46
N GLU A 216 16.58 13.56 0.12
CA GLU A 216 16.51 12.26 0.79
C GLU A 216 17.31 12.34 2.09
N ARG A 217 16.73 11.89 3.20
CA ARG A 217 17.41 11.79 4.50
C ARG A 217 17.14 10.45 5.16
N PRO A 218 18.20 9.72 5.56
CA PRO A 218 18.01 8.47 6.29
C PRO A 218 17.37 8.74 7.64
N VAL A 219 16.52 7.81 8.06
CA VAL A 219 15.94 7.77 9.42
C VAL A 219 16.64 6.64 10.16
N SER A 220 17.23 6.93 11.32
CA SER A 220 18.03 5.98 12.11
C SER A 220 17.19 5.13 13.07
N LEU A 221 16.01 5.62 13.48
CA LEU A 221 15.06 4.86 14.28
C LEU A 221 14.31 3.85 13.41
N GLY A 222 14.05 2.67 13.98
CA GLY A 222 13.12 1.64 13.51
C GLY A 222 12.92 1.51 12.00
N MET A 223 11.66 1.30 11.63
CA MET A 223 11.13 1.44 10.28
C MET A 223 10.24 2.69 10.24
N PRO A 224 10.56 3.73 9.45
CA PRO A 224 9.70 4.90 9.32
C PRO A 224 8.42 4.54 8.58
N VAL A 225 7.27 4.98 9.10
CA VAL A 225 5.95 4.58 8.60
C VAL A 225 4.99 5.73 8.33
N ASP A 226 5.14 6.86 9.02
CA ASP A 226 4.32 8.06 8.77
C ASP A 226 5.10 9.36 9.00
N VAL A 227 4.59 10.45 8.43
CA VAL A 227 5.18 11.79 8.52
C VAL A 227 4.11 12.86 8.62
N TYR A 228 4.29 13.78 9.58
CA TYR A 228 3.51 15.02 9.65
C TYR A 228 4.41 16.23 9.49
N VAL A 229 3.94 17.25 8.75
CA VAL A 229 4.72 18.49 8.51
C VAL A 229 3.95 19.68 9.04
N THR A 230 4.56 20.43 9.96
CA THR A 230 4.02 21.69 10.51
C THR A 230 5.14 22.54 11.08
N GLN A 231 4.92 23.85 11.19
CA GLN A 231 5.88 24.79 11.82
C GLN A 231 7.33 24.67 11.27
N GLY A 232 7.47 24.41 9.96
CA GLY A 232 8.76 24.24 9.29
C GLY A 232 9.52 22.95 9.67
N HIS A 233 8.85 21.97 10.28
CA HIS A 233 9.45 20.71 10.71
C HIS A 233 8.65 19.50 10.19
N ALA A 234 9.36 18.43 9.87
CA ALA A 234 8.80 17.12 9.55
C ALA A 234 9.03 16.17 10.74
N TYR A 235 7.94 15.60 11.23
CA TYR A 235 7.87 14.67 12.34
C TYR A 235 7.65 13.27 11.77
N VAL A 236 8.70 12.46 11.74
CA VAL A 236 8.67 11.10 11.16
C VAL A 236 8.59 10.07 12.27
N VAL A 237 7.50 9.32 12.33
CA VAL A 237 7.32 8.25 13.32
C VAL A 237 7.78 6.92 12.75
N SER A 238 8.30 6.06 13.62
CA SER A 238 8.88 4.78 13.27
C SER A 238 8.42 3.68 14.21
N VAL A 239 8.11 2.52 13.64
CA VAL A 239 7.83 1.28 14.38
C VAL A 239 9.09 0.43 14.54
N LEU A 240 9.01 -0.59 15.38
CA LEU A 240 10.13 -1.49 15.68
C LEU A 240 10.60 -2.19 14.40
N ARG A 241 11.92 -2.20 14.20
CA ARG A 241 12.60 -3.09 13.26
C ARG A 241 13.60 -3.93 14.06
N PRO A 242 13.83 -5.22 13.74
CA PRO A 242 14.81 -6.02 14.47
C PRO A 242 16.16 -5.30 14.61
N GLY A 243 16.62 -5.13 15.86
CA GLY A 243 17.85 -4.40 16.19
C GLY A 243 17.76 -2.86 16.20
N ARG A 244 16.60 -2.26 15.91
CA ARG A 244 16.38 -0.80 15.86
C ARG A 244 15.06 -0.41 16.52
N VAL A 245 15.15 0.31 17.64
CA VAL A 245 13.98 0.84 18.36
C VAL A 245 13.22 1.86 17.50
N GLY A 246 11.89 1.85 17.61
CA GLY A 246 11.03 2.87 17.01
C GLY A 246 11.06 4.19 17.76
N GLY A 247 10.24 5.15 17.34
CA GLY A 247 10.15 6.47 17.95
C GLY A 247 9.90 7.58 16.93
N LEU A 248 10.32 8.80 17.26
CA LEU A 248 10.16 10.00 16.44
C LEU A 248 11.51 10.55 15.99
N SER A 249 11.65 10.84 14.70
CA SER A 249 12.75 11.64 14.14
C SER A 249 12.22 13.00 13.69
N VAL A 250 12.87 14.07 14.12
CA VAL A 250 12.43 15.45 13.84
C VAL A 250 13.42 16.11 12.89
N PHE A 251 12.93 16.52 11.72
CA PHE A 251 13.72 17.23 10.72
C PHE A 251 13.25 18.68 10.63
N ASP A 252 14.18 19.63 10.62
CA ASP A 252 13.93 20.99 10.14
C ASP A 252 13.84 20.96 8.61
N VAL A 253 12.71 21.41 8.08
CA VAL A 253 12.39 21.47 6.66
C VAL A 253 12.07 22.91 6.21
N ALA A 254 12.55 23.92 6.92
CA ALA A 254 12.45 25.33 6.48
C ALA A 254 13.04 25.53 5.07
N ASN A 255 14.04 24.70 4.70
CA ASN A 255 14.42 24.45 3.32
C ASN A 255 14.14 22.98 2.95
N PRO A 256 13.06 22.69 2.22
CA PRO A 256 12.70 21.31 1.85
C PRO A 256 13.73 20.60 0.97
N ARG A 257 14.62 21.35 0.30
CA ARG A 257 15.74 20.79 -0.49
C ARG A 257 16.93 20.38 0.38
N ASN A 258 16.95 20.80 1.64
CA ASN A 258 17.98 20.42 2.60
C ASN A 258 17.39 20.18 4.00
N PRO A 259 16.62 19.10 4.21
CA PRO A 259 16.13 18.75 5.54
C PRO A 259 17.29 18.46 6.50
N ILE A 260 17.21 18.94 7.74
CA ILE A 260 18.27 18.78 8.77
C ILE A 260 17.67 18.04 9.97
N LEU A 261 18.22 16.87 10.30
CA LEU A 261 17.82 16.15 11.52
C LEU A 261 18.17 17.00 12.76
N ARG A 262 17.18 17.29 13.59
CA ARG A 262 17.31 18.07 14.82
C ARG A 262 17.42 17.18 16.04
N THR A 263 16.52 16.20 16.16
CA THR A 263 16.50 15.29 17.30
C THR A 263 15.83 13.96 16.94
N THR A 264 16.07 12.96 17.79
CA THR A 264 15.40 11.65 17.77
C THR A 264 14.92 11.33 19.18
N ILE A 265 13.69 10.85 19.31
CA ILE A 265 13.03 10.57 20.58
C ILE A 265 12.52 9.13 20.55
N SER A 266 12.78 8.38 21.62
CA SER A 266 12.24 7.04 21.84
C SER A 266 11.92 6.85 23.31
N LEU A 267 10.90 6.05 23.65
CA LEU A 267 10.55 5.73 25.03
C LEU A 267 10.91 4.27 25.35
N PRO A 268 11.55 3.98 26.49
CA PRO A 268 11.81 2.58 26.89
C PRO A 268 10.51 1.77 26.99
N GLY A 269 10.51 0.60 26.34
CA GLY A 269 9.35 -0.30 26.32
C GLY A 269 8.20 0.15 25.42
N ASP A 270 8.40 1.18 24.58
CA ASP A 270 7.43 1.63 23.58
C ASP A 270 8.18 1.92 22.28
N SER A 271 7.94 1.08 21.27
CA SER A 271 8.70 1.12 20.02
C SER A 271 7.80 0.99 18.78
N TYR A 272 6.49 1.07 18.95
CA TYR A 272 5.54 1.02 17.85
C TYR A 272 4.85 2.38 17.72
N TRP A 273 5.46 3.33 17.01
CA TRP A 273 4.89 4.66 16.75
C TRP A 273 4.48 4.77 15.30
N ASN A 274 3.17 4.81 15.03
CA ASN A 274 2.66 4.47 13.70
C ASN A 274 1.98 5.63 12.96
N GLY A 275 1.20 6.46 13.65
CA GLY A 275 0.53 7.62 13.06
C GLY A 275 0.88 8.90 13.79
N VAL A 276 0.91 10.03 13.08
CA VAL A 276 1.23 11.33 13.66
C VAL A 276 0.39 12.47 13.09
N TRP A 277 -0.10 13.33 13.98
CA TRP A 277 -0.80 14.56 13.61
C TRP A 277 -0.47 15.70 14.58
N ALA A 278 -0.69 16.95 14.20
CA ALA A 278 -0.57 18.09 15.10
C ALA A 278 -1.73 19.09 15.02
N LYS A 279 -1.95 19.80 16.13
CA LYS A 279 -2.81 20.99 16.22
C LYS A 279 -2.17 22.07 17.06
N GLY A 280 -2.00 23.26 16.49
CA GLY A 280 -1.27 24.33 17.17
C GLY A 280 0.11 23.85 17.59
N HIS A 281 0.43 23.94 18.89
CA HIS A 281 1.68 23.44 19.47
C HIS A 281 1.59 22.02 20.04
N ALA A 282 0.52 21.26 19.80
CA ALA A 282 0.42 19.88 20.22
C ALA A 282 0.69 18.92 19.06
N LEU A 283 1.55 17.92 19.29
CA LEU A 283 1.80 16.79 18.41
C LEU A 283 1.24 15.53 19.07
N TYR A 284 0.43 14.78 18.33
CA TYR A 284 -0.22 13.55 18.74
C TYR A 284 0.40 12.38 17.99
N ILE A 285 0.81 11.34 18.71
CA ILE A 285 1.46 10.16 18.14
C ILE A 285 0.72 8.92 18.60
N ALA A 286 0.32 8.07 17.66
CA ALA A 286 -0.26 6.76 17.94
C ALA A 286 0.85 5.81 18.42
N SER A 287 0.75 5.34 19.66
CA SER A 287 1.64 4.34 20.26
C SER A 287 0.93 3.01 20.44
N GLY A 288 1.63 1.92 20.07
CA GLY A 288 1.16 0.55 20.28
C GLY A 288 1.23 0.08 21.74
N ASP A 289 1.86 0.84 22.64
CA ASP A 289 2.10 0.43 24.03
C ASP A 289 1.54 1.42 25.07
N ARG A 290 1.21 2.66 24.66
CA ARG A 290 0.91 3.78 25.57
C ARG A 290 -0.28 4.64 25.14
N GLY A 291 -1.07 4.19 24.18
CA GLY A 291 -2.21 4.91 23.66
C GLY A 291 -1.77 6.07 22.76
N THR A 292 -2.33 7.26 22.95
CA THR A 292 -1.92 8.45 22.18
C THR A 292 -0.98 9.33 22.97
N LEU A 293 0.27 9.47 22.51
CA LEU A 293 1.25 10.36 23.13
C LEU A 293 0.98 11.81 22.72
N VAL A 294 1.12 12.74 23.66
CA VAL A 294 0.99 14.17 23.45
C VAL A 294 2.33 14.84 23.73
N TYR A 295 2.85 15.55 22.74
CA TYR A 295 4.07 16.35 22.81
C TYR A 295 3.78 17.82 22.59
N ASP A 296 4.48 18.69 23.31
CA ASP A 296 4.53 20.13 23.07
C ASP A 296 5.63 20.44 22.04
N ILE A 297 5.24 21.04 20.92
CA ILE A 297 6.09 21.49 19.82
C ILE A 297 6.12 23.02 19.71
N SER A 298 5.96 23.75 20.82
CA SER A 298 6.24 25.20 20.90
C SER A 298 7.70 25.53 20.60
N GLN A 299 8.60 24.57 20.82
CA GLN A 299 9.93 24.51 20.22
C GLN A 299 9.95 23.35 19.20
N PRO A 300 9.63 23.59 17.91
CA PRO A 300 9.39 22.52 16.93
C PRO A 300 10.56 21.54 16.74
N ALA A 301 11.79 21.99 16.97
CA ALA A 301 13.00 21.20 16.84
C ALA A 301 13.30 20.28 18.04
N ASP A 302 12.64 20.51 19.18
CA ASP A 302 12.84 19.77 20.45
C ASP A 302 11.50 19.48 21.14
N PRO A 303 10.71 18.52 20.63
CA PRO A 303 9.41 18.20 21.20
C PRO A 303 9.49 17.71 22.65
N LEU A 304 8.67 18.28 23.53
CA LEU A 304 8.61 17.92 24.94
C LEU A 304 7.43 16.99 25.23
N PHE A 305 7.69 15.82 25.82
CA PHE A 305 6.63 14.90 26.21
C PHE A 305 5.76 15.53 27.31
N VAL A 306 4.44 15.58 27.09
CA VAL A 306 3.48 16.14 28.05
C VAL A 306 2.78 15.03 28.81
N ARG A 307 2.10 14.13 28.08
CA ARG A 307 1.28 13.06 28.65
C ARG A 307 0.97 11.98 27.61
N ALA A 308 0.44 10.86 28.09
CA ALA A 308 -0.20 9.84 27.26
C ALA A 308 -1.71 9.81 27.53
N LEU A 309 -2.51 9.65 26.48
CA LEU A 309 -3.96 9.47 26.55
C LEU A 309 -4.26 7.97 26.46
N THR A 310 -5.04 7.46 27.41
CA THR A 310 -5.44 6.05 27.43
C THR A 310 -6.50 5.75 26.38
N THR A 311 -6.30 4.67 25.62
CA THR A 311 -7.22 4.15 24.59
C THR A 311 -7.78 2.77 24.96
N GLY A 312 -8.17 2.62 26.22
CA GLY A 312 -8.74 1.38 26.76
C GLY A 312 -7.72 0.51 27.51
N PRO A 313 -8.09 -0.72 27.90
CA PRO A 313 -7.27 -1.58 28.75
C PRO A 313 -5.89 -1.89 28.18
N GLU A 314 -5.80 -2.11 26.86
CA GLU A 314 -4.57 -2.47 26.17
C GLU A 314 -3.71 -1.25 25.82
N ASN A 315 -4.28 -0.04 25.85
CA ASN A 315 -3.62 1.21 25.43
C ASN A 315 -2.90 1.09 24.08
N VAL A 316 -3.54 0.43 23.11
CA VAL A 316 -3.03 0.37 21.73
C VAL A 316 -3.70 1.49 20.94
N THR A 317 -2.92 2.31 20.24
CA THR A 317 -3.42 3.22 19.21
C THR A 317 -2.67 2.93 17.92
N HIS A 318 -3.40 2.70 16.83
CA HIS A 318 -2.82 2.40 15.53
C HIS A 318 -2.58 3.68 14.72
N THR A 319 -3.56 4.56 14.65
CA THR A 319 -3.50 5.83 13.92
C THR A 319 -4.20 6.92 14.72
N VAL A 320 -3.96 8.18 14.33
CA VAL A 320 -4.63 9.35 14.90
C VAL A 320 -5.09 10.27 13.78
N LEU A 321 -6.26 10.90 13.93
CA LEU A 321 -6.79 11.91 13.04
C LEU A 321 -7.14 13.18 13.83
N VAL A 322 -6.72 14.35 13.34
CA VAL A 322 -7.20 15.64 13.88
C VAL A 322 -8.10 16.33 12.87
N ASP A 323 -9.33 16.63 13.27
CA ASP A 323 -10.28 17.46 12.53
C ASP A 323 -10.84 18.55 13.45
N GLY A 324 -10.53 19.81 13.12
CA GLY A 324 -10.90 20.97 13.92
C GLY A 324 -10.50 20.86 15.40
N ASP A 325 -11.51 20.80 16.28
CA ASP A 325 -11.34 20.67 17.74
C ASP A 325 -11.44 19.22 18.24
N ARG A 326 -11.22 18.24 17.38
CA ARG A 326 -11.33 16.81 17.72
C ARG A 326 -10.08 16.04 17.34
N LEU A 327 -9.62 15.20 18.26
CA LEU A 327 -8.65 14.13 18.01
C LEU A 327 -9.40 12.80 18.03
N TYR A 328 -9.29 12.06 16.95
CA TYR A 328 -9.75 10.68 16.83
C TYR A 328 -8.53 9.78 16.98
N SER A 329 -8.54 8.90 17.98
CA SER A 329 -7.49 7.91 18.22
C SER A 329 -8.06 6.52 17.95
N MET A 330 -7.58 5.88 16.90
CA MET A 330 -8.08 4.60 16.43
C MET A 330 -7.39 3.48 17.22
N SER A 331 -8.15 2.80 18.07
CA SER A 331 -7.69 1.59 18.77
C SER A 331 -8.38 0.37 18.16
N PRO A 332 -7.65 -0.48 17.41
CA PRO A 332 -8.24 -1.62 16.72
C PRO A 332 -8.94 -2.63 17.64
N MET A 333 -8.62 -2.64 18.93
CA MET A 333 -9.20 -3.58 19.90
C MET A 333 -10.42 -3.04 20.64
N THR A 334 -10.63 -1.71 20.65
CA THR A 334 -11.61 -1.07 21.55
C THR A 334 -12.52 -0.05 20.88
N GLY A 335 -12.11 0.55 19.75
CA GLY A 335 -12.89 1.55 19.02
C GLY A 335 -12.14 2.85 18.79
N THR A 336 -12.85 3.89 18.34
CA THR A 336 -12.27 5.21 18.07
C THR A 336 -12.51 6.14 19.26
N PHE A 337 -11.45 6.52 19.97
CA PHE A 337 -11.51 7.45 21.09
C PHE A 337 -11.55 8.87 20.55
N VAL A 338 -12.53 9.67 20.94
CA VAL A 338 -12.68 11.05 20.48
C VAL A 338 -12.40 12.00 21.63
N TYR A 339 -11.32 12.78 21.52
CA TYR A 339 -10.94 13.79 22.49
C TYR A 339 -11.26 15.19 21.97
N ASP A 340 -11.69 16.06 22.87
CA ASP A 340 -11.81 17.49 22.67
C ASP A 340 -10.43 18.15 22.71
N LEU A 341 -10.15 19.00 21.72
CA LEU A 341 -8.91 19.72 21.54
C LEU A 341 -9.08 21.24 21.68
N THR A 342 -10.08 21.72 22.40
CA THR A 342 -10.19 23.16 22.72
C THR A 342 -8.93 23.66 23.44
N THR A 343 -8.31 22.80 24.26
CA THR A 343 -6.97 22.98 24.80
C THR A 343 -6.05 21.87 24.24
N PRO A 344 -5.31 22.11 23.14
CA PRO A 344 -4.62 21.03 22.41
C PRO A 344 -3.61 20.22 23.24
N LEU A 345 -2.94 20.84 24.22
CA LEU A 345 -1.98 20.16 25.10
C LEU A 345 -2.63 19.43 26.29
N ASP A 346 -3.93 19.65 26.52
CA ASP A 346 -4.72 18.96 27.54
C ASP A 346 -6.02 18.36 26.95
N PRO A 347 -5.91 17.34 26.06
CA PRO A 347 -7.09 16.72 25.45
C PRO A 347 -7.99 16.03 26.48
N VAL A 348 -9.30 16.20 26.34
CA VAL A 348 -10.32 15.61 27.22
C VAL A 348 -11.15 14.61 26.45
N LEU A 349 -11.21 13.36 26.92
CA LEU A 349 -12.02 12.31 26.27
C LEU A 349 -13.51 12.71 26.30
N ARG A 350 -14.16 12.68 25.15
CA ARG A 350 -15.59 12.99 24.99
C ARG A 350 -16.44 11.75 24.82
N THR A 351 -16.01 10.85 23.94
CA THR A 351 -16.75 9.63 23.64
C THR A 351 -15.81 8.56 23.08
N VAL A 352 -16.26 7.32 23.07
CA VAL A 352 -15.62 6.21 22.35
C VAL A 352 -16.64 5.72 21.35
N ILE A 353 -16.32 5.88 20.07
CA ILE A 353 -17.15 5.37 18.97
C ILE A 353 -16.80 3.90 18.81
N SER A 354 -17.79 3.06 19.06
CA SER A 354 -17.76 1.66 18.68
C SER A 354 -19.13 1.20 18.19
N PHE A 355 -19.12 0.30 17.22
CA PHE A 355 -20.31 -0.35 16.68
C PHE A 355 -20.34 -1.84 17.08
N PRO A 356 -21.53 -2.44 17.34
CA PRO A 356 -21.64 -3.76 17.98
C PRO A 356 -20.98 -4.94 17.23
N GLU A 357 -20.61 -4.75 15.97
CA GLU A 357 -19.96 -5.77 15.13
C GLU A 357 -18.41 -5.66 15.14
N GLU A 358 -17.83 -4.84 16.03
CA GLU A 358 -16.40 -4.44 16.01
C GLU A 358 -15.47 -5.16 17.01
N ILE A 359 -15.92 -6.15 17.77
CA ILE A 359 -15.11 -6.72 18.86
C ILE A 359 -14.15 -7.81 18.32
N GLY A 360 -12.87 -7.46 18.12
CA GLY A 360 -11.80 -8.37 17.66
C GLY A 360 -10.54 -7.64 17.18
N GLN A 361 -9.65 -8.31 16.45
CA GLN A 361 -8.54 -7.68 15.68
C GLN A 361 -9.04 -6.86 14.47
N ASP A 362 -10.31 -6.48 14.48
CA ASP A 362 -11.15 -6.10 13.34
C ASP A 362 -11.70 -4.67 13.46
N GLY A 363 -11.20 -3.89 14.43
CA GLY A 363 -11.64 -2.54 14.72
C GLY A 363 -11.07 -1.46 13.79
N PRO A 364 -11.22 -0.18 14.17
CA PRO A 364 -10.83 0.94 13.32
C PRO A 364 -9.32 0.98 13.13
N HIS A 365 -8.89 1.00 11.87
CA HIS A 365 -7.50 1.04 11.45
C HIS A 365 -7.07 2.47 11.09
N ASP A 366 -7.93 3.19 10.39
CA ASP A 366 -7.74 4.60 10.04
C ASP A 366 -9.09 5.32 9.87
N ALA A 367 -9.07 6.64 9.77
CA ALA A 367 -10.25 7.46 9.65
C ALA A 367 -10.03 8.72 8.81
N PHE A 368 -11.12 9.20 8.20
CA PHE A 368 -11.19 10.54 7.60
C PHE A 368 -12.46 11.25 8.05
N ALA A 369 -12.34 12.53 8.40
CA ALA A 369 -13.50 13.35 8.76
C ALA A 369 -13.83 14.31 7.61
N TYR A 370 -15.12 14.38 7.24
CA TYR A 370 -15.61 15.27 6.20
C TYR A 370 -17.07 15.64 6.47
N GLU A 371 -17.39 16.94 6.51
CA GLU A 371 -18.76 17.46 6.66
C GLU A 371 -19.56 16.82 7.82
N ASN A 372 -18.98 16.79 9.03
CA ASN A 372 -19.56 16.17 10.23
C ASN A 372 -19.79 14.65 10.15
N ARG A 373 -19.21 13.98 9.15
CA ARG A 373 -19.17 12.51 9.06
C ARG A 373 -17.78 12.01 9.34
N LEU A 374 -17.69 10.85 9.97
CA LEU A 374 -16.46 10.10 10.15
C LEU A 374 -16.52 8.85 9.27
N TYR A 375 -15.49 8.68 8.46
CA TYR A 375 -15.32 7.57 7.53
C TYR A 375 -14.23 6.67 8.07
N LEU A 376 -14.60 5.50 8.56
CA LEU A 376 -13.73 4.57 9.26
C LEU A 376 -13.33 3.42 8.34
N SER A 377 -12.03 3.21 8.20
CA SER A 377 -11.44 2.04 7.54
C SER A 377 -11.20 0.96 8.60
N HIS A 378 -11.85 -0.20 8.47
CA HIS A 378 -11.67 -1.32 9.39
C HIS A 378 -10.80 -2.41 8.78
N ALA A 379 -9.93 -2.95 9.63
CA ALA A 379 -9.03 -4.05 9.31
C ALA A 379 -9.74 -5.28 8.71
N SER A 380 -10.95 -5.61 9.14
CA SER A 380 -11.71 -6.75 8.58
C SER A 380 -12.28 -6.52 7.17
N GLY A 381 -12.14 -5.31 6.64
CA GLY A 381 -12.59 -4.96 5.30
C GLY A 381 -13.91 -4.20 5.19
N ARG A 382 -14.40 -3.72 6.33
CA ARG A 382 -15.57 -2.87 6.39
C ARG A 382 -15.17 -1.41 6.31
N TYR A 383 -15.88 -0.67 5.47
CA TYR A 383 -15.77 0.76 5.41
C TYR A 383 -17.03 1.38 5.99
N ILE A 384 -16.92 2.05 7.12
CA ILE A 384 -18.06 2.52 7.92
C ILE A 384 -18.19 4.04 7.81
N ILE A 385 -19.42 4.53 7.69
CA ILE A 385 -19.72 5.96 7.71
C ILE A 385 -20.61 6.25 8.91
N ALA A 386 -20.16 7.16 9.77
CA ALA A 386 -20.88 7.58 10.96
C ALA A 386 -21.16 9.09 10.96
N ASP A 387 -22.32 9.48 11.48
CA ASP A 387 -22.62 10.87 11.83
C ASP A 387 -21.96 11.20 13.17
N VAL A 388 -21.10 12.21 13.15
CA VAL A 388 -20.40 12.74 14.33
C VAL A 388 -20.74 14.20 14.59
N SER A 389 -21.85 14.72 14.05
CA SER A 389 -22.34 16.07 14.33
C SER A 389 -22.61 16.27 15.82
N ASN A 390 -23.16 15.26 16.49
CA ASN A 390 -23.35 15.20 17.93
C ASN A 390 -22.60 14.00 18.54
N LEU A 391 -21.57 14.28 19.34
CA LEU A 391 -20.76 13.22 19.98
C LEU A 391 -21.47 12.49 21.13
N ASP A 392 -22.59 13.04 21.64
CA ASP A 392 -23.44 12.37 22.62
C ASP A 392 -24.41 11.37 21.96
N GLU A 393 -24.58 11.45 20.63
CA GLU A 393 -25.47 10.59 19.84
C GLU A 393 -24.83 10.27 18.47
N VAL A 394 -23.72 9.53 18.47
CA VAL A 394 -23.07 9.06 17.25
C VAL A 394 -23.94 7.99 16.59
N ARG A 395 -24.15 8.11 15.27
CA ARG A 395 -25.03 7.20 14.52
C ARG A 395 -24.29 6.56 13.35
N LEU A 396 -24.39 5.25 13.22
CA LEU A 396 -24.03 4.55 11.99
C LEU A 396 -24.97 5.00 10.87
N LEU A 397 -24.41 5.53 9.77
CA LEU A 397 -25.16 5.96 8.59
C LEU A 397 -25.18 4.89 7.51
N GLY A 398 -24.09 4.13 7.38
CA GLY A 398 -24.03 2.95 6.54
C GLY A 398 -22.63 2.38 6.44
N GLN A 399 -22.51 1.32 5.64
CA GLN A 399 -21.31 0.52 5.54
C GLN A 399 -21.14 -0.04 4.13
N TYR A 400 -19.90 -0.20 3.73
CA TYR A 400 -19.52 -0.87 2.49
C TYR A 400 -18.62 -2.05 2.84
N ASP A 401 -18.98 -3.24 2.34
CA ASP A 401 -18.23 -4.46 2.52
C ASP A 401 -17.45 -4.77 1.25
N GLY A 402 -16.20 -4.30 1.20
CA GLY A 402 -15.24 -4.63 0.14
C GLY A 402 -14.69 -6.06 0.26
N ARG A 403 -15.15 -6.81 1.29
CA ARG A 403 -14.78 -8.19 1.62
C ARG A 403 -13.30 -8.41 1.92
N GLN A 404 -12.52 -7.34 2.09
CA GLN A 404 -11.05 -7.33 2.24
C GLN A 404 -10.60 -6.05 2.96
N TRP A 405 -9.46 -6.10 3.66
CA TRP A 405 -8.93 -5.08 4.57
C TRP A 405 -9.03 -3.64 4.05
N ALA A 406 -9.83 -2.80 4.71
CA ALA A 406 -9.92 -1.38 4.42
C ALA A 406 -8.88 -0.65 5.27
N HIS A 407 -8.01 0.12 4.62
CA HIS A 407 -6.80 0.62 5.26
C HIS A 407 -6.82 2.14 5.46
N HIS A 408 -6.89 2.93 4.39
CA HIS A 408 -6.82 4.39 4.43
C HIS A 408 -7.85 4.98 3.47
N ASN A 409 -8.29 6.22 3.73
CA ASN A 409 -9.26 6.89 2.87
C ASN A 409 -9.02 8.41 2.76
N ALA A 410 -9.66 9.01 1.76
CA ALA A 410 -9.83 10.45 1.64
C ALA A 410 -11.20 10.74 1.05
N VAL A 411 -11.82 11.83 1.46
CA VAL A 411 -13.19 12.17 1.02
C VAL A 411 -13.21 13.59 0.46
N GLY A 412 -13.99 13.80 -0.60
CA GLY A 412 -14.20 15.12 -1.18
C GLY A 412 -15.47 15.22 -2.01
N THR A 413 -15.86 16.45 -2.35
CA THR A 413 -17.04 16.71 -3.17
C THR A 413 -16.69 16.90 -4.64
N PHE A 414 -17.31 16.11 -5.52
CA PHE A 414 -17.14 16.14 -6.98
C PHE A 414 -18.51 16.24 -7.64
N ALA A 415 -18.75 17.26 -8.46
CA ALA A 415 -20.03 17.45 -9.15
C ALA A 415 -21.27 17.40 -8.21
N GLY A 416 -21.12 17.90 -6.98
CA GLY A 416 -22.18 17.87 -5.97
C GLY A 416 -22.39 16.52 -5.27
N LYS A 417 -21.57 15.51 -5.57
CA LYS A 417 -21.54 14.21 -4.89
C LYS A 417 -20.40 14.14 -3.89
N THR A 418 -20.62 13.47 -2.77
CA THR A 418 -19.57 13.17 -1.79
C THR A 418 -18.96 11.83 -2.16
N LEU A 419 -17.66 11.82 -2.46
CA LEU A 419 -16.94 10.62 -2.89
C LEU A 419 -15.86 10.24 -1.89
N ALA A 420 -15.75 8.95 -1.60
CA ALA A 420 -14.66 8.38 -0.83
C ALA A 420 -13.69 7.65 -1.76
N PHE A 421 -12.41 7.99 -1.64
CA PHE A 421 -11.29 7.27 -2.21
C PHE A 421 -10.77 6.33 -1.13
N GLU A 422 -11.05 5.04 -1.28
CA GLU A 422 -10.73 4.00 -0.31
C GLU A 422 -9.56 3.18 -0.83
N ALA A 423 -8.56 2.99 0.02
CA ALA A 423 -7.40 2.15 -0.24
C ALA A 423 -7.43 0.99 0.74
N GLY A 424 -7.44 -0.23 0.21
CA GLY A 424 -7.23 -1.42 1.01
C GLY A 424 -5.75 -1.60 1.38
N GLU A 425 -5.44 -2.67 2.07
CA GLU A 425 -4.05 -3.13 2.26
C GLU A 425 -3.98 -4.64 2.05
N PHE A 426 -2.78 -5.20 1.81
CA PHE A 426 -2.50 -6.59 1.41
C PHE A 426 -2.48 -6.83 -0.11
N THR A 427 -2.45 -8.10 -0.50
CA THR A 427 -2.14 -8.54 -1.87
C THR A 427 -3.23 -8.13 -2.84
N GLY A 428 -2.84 -7.40 -3.88
CA GLY A 428 -3.78 -6.93 -4.91
C GLY A 428 -4.56 -5.69 -4.50
N SER A 429 -4.28 -5.15 -3.31
CA SER A 429 -4.97 -3.98 -2.78
C SER A 429 -4.80 -2.78 -3.69
N HIS A 430 -5.93 -2.13 -3.98
CA HIS A 430 -6.04 -1.10 -5.00
C HIS A 430 -6.93 0.05 -4.53
N LEU A 431 -7.02 1.09 -5.36
CA LEU A 431 -7.90 2.22 -5.09
C LEU A 431 -9.33 1.88 -5.53
N ARG A 432 -10.29 2.01 -4.61
CA ARG A 432 -11.72 2.12 -4.91
C ARG A 432 -12.18 3.57 -4.85
N VAL A 433 -13.13 3.91 -5.71
CA VAL A 433 -13.84 5.20 -5.67
C VAL A 433 -15.30 4.92 -5.42
N LEU A 434 -15.79 5.36 -4.26
CA LEU A 434 -17.12 5.08 -3.76
C LEU A 434 -17.97 6.37 -3.79
N ASP A 435 -19.16 6.32 -4.38
CA ASP A 435 -20.18 7.34 -4.15
C ASP A 435 -20.81 7.10 -2.78
N VAL A 436 -20.57 8.03 -1.86
CA VAL A 436 -21.01 7.99 -0.45
C VAL A 436 -21.96 9.14 -0.15
N THR A 437 -22.56 9.74 -1.18
CA THR A 437 -23.55 10.82 -1.04
C THR A 437 -24.73 10.36 -0.20
N ASP A 438 -25.28 9.19 -0.54
CA ASP A 438 -26.27 8.44 0.25
C ASP A 438 -25.53 7.32 1.01
N PRO A 439 -25.11 7.53 2.27
CA PRO A 439 -24.31 6.55 3.00
C PRO A 439 -25.05 5.23 3.27
N ALA A 440 -26.38 5.20 3.16
CA ALA A 440 -27.16 3.97 3.24
C ALA A 440 -27.10 3.12 1.96
N ARG A 441 -26.61 3.70 0.84
CA ARG A 441 -26.45 3.05 -0.46
C ARG A 441 -25.14 3.48 -1.12
N ILE A 442 -24.05 2.92 -0.61
CA ILE A 442 -22.70 3.18 -1.12
C ILE A 442 -22.50 2.39 -2.42
N ALA A 443 -22.09 3.08 -3.48
CA ALA A 443 -21.86 2.48 -4.80
C ALA A 443 -20.38 2.58 -5.20
N LEU A 444 -19.81 1.50 -5.73
CA LEU A 444 -18.49 1.54 -6.38
C LEU A 444 -18.66 2.15 -7.77
N ILE A 445 -17.92 3.22 -8.07
CA ILE A 445 -18.06 3.98 -9.34
C ILE A 445 -16.78 4.02 -10.16
N GLY A 446 -15.66 3.64 -9.57
CA GLY A 446 -14.35 3.63 -10.21
C GLY A 446 -13.35 2.83 -9.40
N GLU A 447 -12.32 2.32 -10.08
CA GLU A 447 -11.19 1.66 -9.44
C GLU A 447 -9.90 1.99 -10.19
N PHE A 448 -8.76 1.92 -9.51
CA PHE A 448 -7.44 1.97 -10.13
C PHE A 448 -6.56 0.88 -9.56
N ARG A 449 -6.19 -0.09 -10.41
CA ARG A 449 -5.39 -1.26 -10.05
C ARG A 449 -3.99 -1.18 -10.63
N MET A 450 -3.01 -1.61 -9.85
CA MET A 450 -1.65 -1.89 -10.33
C MET A 450 -1.40 -3.40 -10.37
N ARG A 451 -0.12 -3.83 -10.33
CA ARG A 451 0.23 -5.26 -10.30
C ARG A 451 -0.48 -5.94 -9.13
N GLN A 452 -0.94 -7.17 -9.32
CA GLN A 452 -1.72 -7.92 -8.32
C GLN A 452 -0.96 -8.27 -7.03
N VAL A 453 0.34 -7.97 -6.93
CA VAL A 453 1.16 -8.42 -5.80
C VAL A 453 1.44 -7.28 -4.82
N PRO A 454 1.97 -6.10 -5.23
CA PRO A 454 2.13 -4.96 -4.32
C PRO A 454 0.82 -4.40 -3.78
N SER A 455 0.85 -3.90 -2.54
CA SER A 455 -0.28 -3.23 -1.88
C SER A 455 -0.21 -1.71 -2.06
N ILE A 456 -1.37 -1.06 -2.12
CA ILE A 456 -1.55 0.37 -1.85
C ILE A 456 -1.47 0.63 -0.33
N HIS A 457 -1.26 1.88 0.09
CA HIS A 457 -1.26 2.31 1.50
C HIS A 457 -1.92 3.70 1.65
N ASN A 458 -1.21 4.71 2.18
CA ASN A 458 -1.76 6.04 2.46
C ASN A 458 -2.03 6.84 1.18
N LEU A 459 -3.10 7.64 1.22
CA LEU A 459 -3.46 8.54 0.13
C LEU A 459 -3.87 9.93 0.62
N ILE A 460 -3.57 10.97 -0.15
CA ILE A 460 -3.92 12.35 0.15
C ILE A 460 -4.60 12.98 -1.07
N LEU A 461 -5.82 13.46 -0.88
CA LEU A 461 -6.56 14.21 -1.89
C LEU A 461 -6.26 15.71 -1.79
N ARG A 462 -5.82 16.32 -2.88
CA ARG A 462 -5.62 17.76 -3.04
C ARG A 462 -6.22 18.22 -4.35
N GLY A 463 -7.36 18.91 -4.28
CA GLY A 463 -8.12 19.27 -5.48
C GLY A 463 -8.50 18.02 -6.28
N HIS A 464 -8.05 17.93 -7.53
CA HIS A 464 -8.26 16.76 -8.41
C HIS A 464 -7.03 15.84 -8.50
N ARG A 465 -6.08 15.95 -7.57
CA ARG A 465 -4.90 15.10 -7.49
C ARG A 465 -4.99 14.20 -6.27
N LEU A 466 -4.83 12.90 -6.49
CA LEU A 466 -4.72 11.91 -5.43
C LEU A 466 -3.26 11.43 -5.39
N TYR A 467 -2.55 11.80 -4.33
CA TYR A 467 -1.18 11.37 -4.07
C TYR A 467 -1.21 10.10 -3.24
N ILE A 468 -0.51 9.06 -3.67
CA ILE A 468 -0.66 7.71 -3.12
C ILE A 468 0.72 7.11 -2.85
N ALA A 469 0.92 6.67 -1.61
CA ALA A 469 1.97 5.75 -1.23
C ALA A 469 1.56 4.32 -1.60
N TRP A 470 2.40 3.62 -2.38
CA TRP A 470 2.09 2.29 -2.88
C TRP A 470 3.26 1.33 -2.67
N TYR A 471 3.80 1.29 -1.46
CA TYR A 471 4.87 0.39 -1.03
C TYR A 471 5.96 0.23 -2.11
N HIS A 472 6.08 -0.98 -2.65
CA HIS A 472 7.02 -1.40 -3.68
C HIS A 472 6.94 -0.62 -5.00
N GLU A 473 5.79 -0.03 -5.27
CA GLU A 473 5.56 0.78 -6.46
C GLU A 473 6.03 2.23 -6.22
N GLY A 474 6.19 2.67 -4.97
CA GLY A 474 6.65 4.01 -4.64
C GLY A 474 5.52 5.04 -4.62
N LEU A 475 5.80 6.26 -5.05
CA LEU A 475 4.84 7.36 -5.10
C LEU A 475 4.07 7.33 -6.43
N ARG A 476 2.74 7.42 -6.34
CA ARG A 476 1.83 7.53 -7.49
C ARG A 476 0.98 8.78 -7.35
N VAL A 477 0.70 9.44 -8.48
CA VAL A 477 -0.20 10.60 -8.53
C VAL A 477 -1.25 10.35 -9.59
N LEU A 478 -2.51 10.31 -9.16
CA LEU A 478 -3.66 10.15 -10.04
C LEU A 478 -4.39 11.48 -10.22
N ASP A 479 -4.82 11.74 -11.44
CA ASP A 479 -5.89 12.68 -11.75
C ASP A 479 -7.23 11.99 -11.49
N VAL A 480 -8.02 12.59 -10.60
CA VAL A 480 -9.35 12.13 -10.20
C VAL A 480 -10.44 13.13 -10.55
N SER A 481 -10.17 14.08 -11.47
CA SER A 481 -11.20 14.99 -12.02
C SER A 481 -12.37 14.24 -12.66
N ASN A 482 -12.09 13.05 -13.22
CA ASN A 482 -13.08 12.02 -13.48
C ASN A 482 -12.93 10.85 -12.47
N PRO A 483 -13.73 10.82 -11.39
CA PRO A 483 -13.62 9.78 -10.36
C PRO A 483 -14.00 8.38 -10.85
N THR A 484 -14.78 8.27 -11.93
CA THR A 484 -15.12 6.97 -12.54
C THR A 484 -13.95 6.33 -13.29
N ARG A 485 -12.92 7.14 -13.62
CA ARG A 485 -11.77 6.73 -14.41
C ARG A 485 -10.49 7.41 -13.90
N PRO A 486 -10.02 7.11 -12.67
CA PRO A 486 -8.78 7.66 -12.17
C PRO A 486 -7.62 7.37 -13.13
N LYS A 487 -6.75 8.35 -13.36
CA LYS A 487 -5.65 8.23 -14.32
C LYS A 487 -4.32 8.62 -13.68
N GLN A 488 -3.32 7.74 -13.74
CA GLN A 488 -1.96 8.12 -13.34
C GLN A 488 -1.42 9.22 -14.27
N VAL A 489 -0.99 10.33 -13.67
CA VAL A 489 -0.40 11.48 -14.36
C VAL A 489 1.08 11.70 -13.99
N ALA A 490 1.51 11.15 -12.85
CA ALA A 490 2.90 11.17 -12.45
C ALA A 490 3.22 10.01 -11.50
N HIS A 491 4.52 9.73 -11.36
CA HIS A 491 5.03 8.76 -10.41
C HIS A 491 6.49 8.99 -10.06
N TYR A 492 6.94 8.35 -8.98
CA TYR A 492 8.35 8.12 -8.68
C TYR A 492 8.53 6.75 -8.05
N HIS A 493 9.41 5.92 -8.62
CA HIS A 493 9.79 4.62 -8.06
C HIS A 493 10.79 4.82 -6.92
N THR A 494 10.39 4.55 -5.68
CA THR A 494 11.29 4.70 -4.52
C THR A 494 12.01 3.40 -4.15
N TYR A 495 11.39 2.26 -4.47
CA TYR A 495 11.85 0.94 -4.05
C TYR A 495 13.12 0.52 -4.78
N ARG A 496 14.14 0.16 -3.99
CA ARG A 496 15.42 -0.39 -4.45
C ARG A 496 15.74 -1.62 -3.62
N GLU A 497 16.04 -2.74 -4.27
CA GLU A 497 16.33 -4.02 -3.59
C GLU A 497 17.65 -3.95 -2.81
N GLU A 498 18.56 -3.09 -3.27
CA GLU A 498 19.90 -2.87 -2.72
C GLU A 498 19.95 -1.92 -1.50
N ASP A 499 18.84 -1.27 -1.15
CA ASP A 499 18.81 -0.37 0.01
C ASP A 499 19.17 -1.15 1.30
N PRO A 500 19.99 -0.56 2.19
CA PRO A 500 20.29 -1.17 3.48
C PRO A 500 19.02 -1.46 4.27
N HIS A 501 18.98 -2.63 4.92
CA HIS A 501 17.85 -3.09 5.72
C HIS A 501 16.54 -3.35 4.96
N ARG A 502 16.56 -3.40 3.62
CA ARG A 502 15.41 -3.81 2.82
C ARG A 502 15.06 -5.28 3.10
N GLY A 503 13.86 -5.48 3.64
CA GLY A 503 13.28 -6.80 3.91
C GLY A 503 12.60 -7.43 2.69
N ASP A 504 11.98 -8.57 2.93
CA ASP A 504 11.09 -9.26 2.00
C ASP A 504 9.60 -9.10 2.36
N SER A 505 9.23 -8.29 3.35
CA SER A 505 7.83 -8.01 3.65
C SER A 505 7.06 -7.38 2.48
N LEU A 506 5.75 -7.65 2.40
CA LEU A 506 4.82 -6.96 1.48
C LEU A 506 4.72 -5.45 1.78
N PHE A 507 5.03 -5.07 3.02
CA PHE A 507 4.91 -3.71 3.56
C PHE A 507 6.22 -2.91 3.45
N GLU A 508 6.95 -3.07 2.33
CA GLU A 508 8.22 -2.40 2.06
C GLU A 508 8.09 -1.37 0.94
N GLY A 509 8.73 -0.20 1.10
CA GLY A 509 8.77 0.89 0.12
C GLY A 509 8.12 2.16 0.66
N THR A 510 7.48 2.95 -0.22
CA THR A 510 6.79 4.19 0.19
C THR A 510 5.51 3.87 0.95
N ILE A 511 5.38 4.38 2.18
CA ILE A 511 4.28 4.01 3.08
C ILE A 511 3.50 5.23 3.61
N GLY A 512 4.19 6.20 4.21
CA GLY A 512 3.60 7.42 4.75
C GLY A 512 3.76 8.60 3.81
N ILE A 513 2.78 9.50 3.78
CA ILE A 513 2.75 10.66 2.88
C ILE A 513 2.06 11.87 3.50
N ARG A 514 2.64 13.05 3.28
CA ARG A 514 2.06 14.35 3.62
C ARG A 514 2.28 15.36 2.50
N VAL A 515 1.22 16.07 2.15
CA VAL A 515 1.24 17.19 1.20
C VAL A 515 0.75 18.43 1.93
N PRO A 516 1.62 19.22 2.60
CA PRO A 516 1.19 20.35 3.43
C PRO A 516 0.77 21.58 2.59
N GLY A 517 1.06 21.60 1.29
CA GLY A 517 0.69 22.70 0.37
C GLY A 517 1.74 23.81 0.32
N ASP A 518 2.99 23.49 0.67
CA ASP A 518 4.17 24.34 0.54
C ASP A 518 4.88 24.16 -0.82
N GLY A 519 4.25 23.45 -1.76
CA GLY A 519 4.83 23.08 -3.05
C GLY A 519 5.68 21.81 -3.00
N TYR A 520 5.65 21.06 -1.90
CA TYR A 520 6.37 19.79 -1.76
C TYR A 520 5.47 18.66 -1.24
N ILE A 521 5.91 17.45 -1.54
CA ILE A 521 5.35 16.19 -1.05
C ILE A 521 6.42 15.55 -0.17
N TYR A 522 6.07 15.25 1.07
CA TYR A 522 6.92 14.55 2.01
C TYR A 522 6.43 13.12 2.11
N VAL A 523 7.28 12.15 1.85
CA VAL A 523 6.96 10.74 2.04
C VAL A 523 8.02 10.07 2.87
N VAL A 524 7.66 8.94 3.47
CA VAL A 524 8.64 8.06 4.08
C VAL A 524 8.67 6.74 3.32
N ASP A 525 9.90 6.30 3.03
CA ASP A 525 10.17 4.97 2.54
C ASP A 525 10.80 4.16 3.66
N THR A 526 10.29 2.95 3.86
CA THR A 526 10.65 2.05 4.97
C THR A 526 12.16 1.78 5.08
N SER A 527 12.94 1.89 4.00
CA SER A 527 14.41 1.73 4.08
C SER A 527 15.18 3.00 3.79
N ARG A 528 14.64 3.94 2.98
CA ARG A 528 15.36 5.17 2.59
C ARG A 528 15.17 6.33 3.58
N GLY A 529 14.14 6.29 4.42
CA GLY A 529 13.82 7.37 5.35
C GLY A 529 12.93 8.44 4.73
N LEU A 530 13.17 9.70 5.09
CA LEU A 530 12.39 10.85 4.62
C LEU A 530 12.80 11.21 3.18
N LEU A 531 11.83 11.20 2.27
CA LEU A 531 11.99 11.64 0.89
C LEU A 531 11.11 12.87 0.66
N VAL A 532 11.63 13.85 -0.06
CA VAL A 532 10.90 15.08 -0.41
C VAL A 532 10.87 15.21 -1.93
N PHE A 533 9.69 15.45 -2.49
CA PHE A 533 9.44 15.68 -3.90
C PHE A 533 8.81 17.04 -4.13
N ASN A 534 8.89 17.58 -5.35
CA ASN A 534 8.06 18.72 -5.73
C ASN A 534 6.59 18.30 -5.87
N GLU A 535 5.67 19.17 -5.46
CA GLU A 535 4.24 19.05 -5.77
C GLU A 535 3.99 19.39 -7.26
N LEU A 536 2.92 18.83 -7.85
CA LEU A 536 2.60 18.92 -9.28
C LEU A 536 1.39 19.80 -9.59
#